data_AF-A0A2S6AR10-F1
#
_entry.id   AF-A0A2S6AR10-F1
#
_cell.length_a   1.000
_cell.length_b   1.000
_cell.length_c   1.000
_cell.angle_alpha   90.00
_cell.angle_beta   90.00
_cell.angle_gamma   90.00
#
_symmetry.space_group_name_H-M   'P 1'
#
loop_
_entity.id
_entity.type
_entity.pdbx_description
1 polymer ?
#
loop_
_entity_poly.entity_id
_entity_poly.type
_entity_poly.pdbx_seq_one_letter_code
_entity_poly.pdbx_strand_id
1 'polypeptide(L)'
;MCRALDKSGWYGKTFHSTMDAEPLICRAEDGTLFSDVELGGGKATLWNIEFRGEVTATMVYDGRAVFDHFKRLDDNTLMGIMNGRPELVLAGGEFFYFLLERV
;
A
#
# COMPACT_ATOMS: atom_id res chain seq x y z
N MET A 1 9.49 10.54 5.75
CA MET A 1 8.11 10.71 5.22
C MET A 1 8.22 10.94 3.72
N CYS A 2 7.53 10.14 2.91
CA CYS A 2 7.65 10.22 1.45
C CYS A 2 6.86 11.42 0.92
N ARG A 3 7.54 12.31 0.17
CA ARG A 3 6.92 13.48 -0.47
C ARG A 3 5.78 13.15 -1.44
N ALA A 4 5.62 11.89 -1.86
CA ALA A 4 4.58 11.47 -2.80
C ALA A 4 3.22 11.22 -2.13
N LEU A 5 3.19 10.65 -0.92
CA LEU A 5 1.93 10.40 -0.19
C LEU A 5 1.46 11.62 0.60
N ASP A 6 2.41 12.42 1.12
CA ASP A 6 2.10 13.67 1.84
C ASP A 6 1.37 14.70 0.96
N LYS A 7 1.50 14.61 -0.37
CA LYS A 7 0.83 15.50 -1.32
C LYS A 7 -0.48 14.96 -1.90
N SER A 8 -0.75 13.66 -1.77
CA SER A 8 -1.91 13.01 -2.41
C SER A 8 -3.14 12.93 -1.51
N GLY A 9 -3.04 13.37 -0.25
CA GLY A 9 -4.11 13.18 0.74
C GLY A 9 -4.36 11.69 1.04
N TRP A 10 -3.33 10.84 0.93
CA TRP A 10 -3.47 9.41 1.17
C TRP A 10 -3.98 9.15 2.58
N TYR A 11 -5.08 8.40 2.68
CA TYR A 11 -5.73 8.02 3.92
C TYR A 11 -5.40 6.57 4.29
N GLY A 12 -5.39 5.66 3.31
CA GLY A 12 -5.16 4.25 3.57
C GLY A 12 -5.46 3.34 2.40
N LYS A 13 -5.94 2.14 2.73
CA LYS A 13 -6.24 1.07 1.77
C LYS A 13 -7.56 0.41 2.19
N THR A 14 -8.30 -0.11 1.21
CA THR A 14 -9.50 -0.92 1.48
C THR A 14 -9.32 -2.30 0.89
N PHE A 15 -9.59 -3.34 1.66
CA PHE A 15 -9.47 -4.73 1.24
C PHE A 15 -10.86 -5.37 1.26
N HIS A 16 -11.46 -5.55 0.08
CA HIS A 16 -12.78 -6.17 -0.04
C HIS A 16 -12.68 -7.69 -0.08
N SER A 17 -11.69 -8.22 -0.81
CA SER A 17 -11.36 -9.63 -0.87
C SER A 17 -9.90 -9.84 -1.29
N THR A 18 -9.46 -11.10 -1.40
CA THR A 18 -8.12 -11.39 -1.93
C THR A 18 -7.95 -11.00 -3.40
N MET A 19 -9.06 -10.87 -4.16
CA MET A 19 -9.03 -10.51 -5.58
C MET A 19 -9.53 -9.09 -5.84
N ASP A 20 -9.85 -8.31 -4.80
CA ASP A 20 -10.34 -6.95 -4.93
C ASP A 20 -9.87 -6.10 -3.74
N ALA A 21 -8.82 -5.32 -3.96
CA ALA A 21 -8.29 -4.36 -3.02
C ALA A 21 -8.09 -3.00 -3.70
N GLU A 22 -8.32 -1.94 -2.94
CA GLU A 22 -8.14 -0.55 -3.34
C GLU A 22 -6.89 0.00 -2.63
N PRO A 23 -5.77 0.12 -3.34
CA PRO A 23 -4.47 0.36 -2.71
C PRO A 23 -4.25 1.81 -2.28
N LEU A 24 -5.00 2.75 -2.85
CA LEU A 24 -4.90 4.18 -2.60
C LEU A 24 -6.31 4.73 -2.31
N ILE A 25 -6.68 4.74 -1.03
CA ILE A 25 -7.80 5.56 -0.56
C ILE A 25 -7.24 6.93 -0.23
N CYS A 26 -7.77 7.96 -0.90
CA CYS A 26 -7.37 9.36 -0.74
C CYS A 26 -8.53 10.17 -0.17
N ARG A 27 -8.19 11.28 0.49
CA ARG A 27 -9.16 12.25 1.01
C ARG A 27 -9.25 13.44 0.05
N ALA A 28 -10.45 13.71 -0.44
CA ALA A 28 -10.74 14.90 -1.25
C ALA A 28 -10.79 16.18 -0.40
N GLU A 29 -10.82 17.34 -1.05
CA GLU A 29 -10.88 18.65 -0.37
C GLU A 29 -12.14 18.81 0.50
N ASP A 30 -13.26 18.19 0.11
CA ASP A 30 -14.51 18.18 0.87
C ASP A 30 -14.52 17.17 2.04
N GLY A 31 -13.41 16.46 2.24
CA GLY A 31 -13.21 15.47 3.29
C GLY A 31 -13.70 14.06 2.95
N THR A 32 -14.37 13.85 1.80
CA THR A 32 -14.82 12.54 1.35
C THR A 32 -13.63 11.63 1.01
N LEU A 33 -13.84 10.32 1.16
CA LEU A 33 -12.84 9.31 0.81
C LEU A 33 -13.19 8.69 -0.55
N PHE A 34 -12.19 8.53 -1.40
CA PHE A 34 -12.34 7.89 -2.71
C PHE A 34 -11.11 7.03 -3.05
N SER A 35 -11.31 6.00 -3.88
CA SER A 35 -10.21 5.20 -4.41
C SER A 35 -9.59 5.90 -5.62
N ASP A 36 -8.33 6.32 -5.50
CA ASP A 36 -7.58 6.95 -6.60
C ASP A 36 -6.97 5.88 -7.51
N VAL A 37 -7.80 5.33 -8.40
CA VAL A 37 -7.43 4.27 -9.34
C VAL A 37 -6.40 4.76 -10.36
N GLU A 38 -6.43 6.05 -10.73
CA GLU A 38 -5.51 6.61 -11.71
C GLU A 38 -4.09 6.69 -11.12
N LEU A 39 -3.93 7.30 -9.94
CA LEU A 39 -2.64 7.36 -9.24
C LEU A 39 -2.17 5.98 -8.78
N GLY A 40 -3.11 5.11 -8.41
CA GLY A 40 -2.85 3.72 -8.04
C GLY A 40 -2.44 2.83 -9.21
N GLY A 41 -2.66 3.28 -10.46
CA GLY A 41 -2.45 2.45 -11.65
C GLY A 41 -3.37 1.23 -11.66
N GLY A 42 -4.60 1.34 -11.15
CA GLY A 42 -5.54 0.24 -11.01
C GLY A 42 -5.88 -0.12 -9.57
N LYS A 43 -6.52 -1.28 -9.42
CA LYS A 43 -6.77 -1.95 -8.14
C LYS A 43 -5.56 -2.81 -7.75
N ALA A 44 -5.75 -3.70 -6.79
CA ALA A 44 -4.77 -4.65 -6.37
C ALA A 44 -5.40 -5.98 -5.96
N THR A 45 -4.55 -7.00 -5.85
CA THR A 45 -4.88 -8.33 -5.32
C THR A 45 -3.98 -8.67 -4.14
N LEU A 46 -4.36 -9.66 -3.33
CA LEU A 46 -3.59 -10.14 -2.18
C LEU A 46 -3.08 -11.55 -2.44
N TRP A 47 -1.78 -11.75 -2.20
CA TRP A 47 -1.09 -13.02 -2.38
C TRP A 47 -0.17 -13.29 -1.18
N ASN A 48 0.11 -14.58 -0.96
CA ASN A 48 1.19 -15.00 -0.06
C ASN A 48 2.50 -14.95 -0.84
N ILE A 49 3.38 -14.01 -0.49
CA ILE A 49 4.66 -13.80 -1.18
C ILE A 49 5.78 -13.86 -0.15
N GLU A 50 6.87 -14.55 -0.50
CA GLU A 50 8.10 -14.58 0.30
C GLU A 50 8.82 -13.23 0.21
N PHE A 51 9.18 -12.68 1.37
CA PHE A 51 10.03 -11.51 1.46
C PHE A 51 11.03 -11.66 2.63
N ARG A 52 12.32 -11.70 2.30
CA ARG A 52 13.45 -11.79 3.24
C ARG A 52 13.42 -13.01 4.17
N GLY A 53 13.10 -14.17 3.62
CA GLY A 53 13.06 -15.47 4.28
C GLY A 53 11.71 -15.84 4.88
N GLU A 54 10.66 -15.01 4.71
CA GLU A 54 9.35 -15.24 5.35
C GLU A 54 8.21 -14.97 4.36
N VAL A 55 7.28 -15.94 4.23
CA VAL A 55 6.04 -15.76 3.47
C VAL A 55 5.09 -14.87 4.23
N THR A 56 4.55 -13.85 3.57
CA THR A 56 3.62 -12.92 4.20
C THR A 56 2.53 -12.43 3.25
N ALA A 57 1.43 -11.95 3.82
CA ALA A 57 0.35 -11.34 3.07
C ALA A 57 0.89 -10.10 2.36
N THR A 58 0.73 -10.07 1.05
CA THR A 58 1.31 -9.04 0.19
C THR A 58 0.27 -8.53 -0.77
N MET A 59 0.10 -7.21 -0.85
CA MET A 59 -0.72 -6.59 -1.87
C MET A 59 0.09 -6.38 -3.15
N VAL A 60 -0.46 -6.83 -4.26
CA VAL A 60 0.12 -6.76 -5.60
C VAL A 60 -0.72 -5.80 -6.43
N TYR A 61 -0.11 -4.72 -6.90
CA TYR A 61 -0.79 -3.71 -7.71
C TYR A 61 -1.00 -4.24 -9.13
N ASP A 62 -2.18 -4.00 -9.70
CA ASP A 62 -2.52 -4.56 -11.01
C ASP A 62 -1.75 -3.88 -12.16
N GLY A 63 -1.59 -2.55 -12.11
CA GLY A 63 -0.89 -1.78 -13.16
C GLY A 63 0.41 -1.13 -12.71
N ARG A 64 0.94 -1.49 -11.54
CA ARG A 64 2.26 -1.02 -11.07
C ARG A 64 3.11 -2.20 -10.63
N ALA A 65 4.40 -2.18 -10.98
CA ALA A 65 5.37 -3.18 -10.52
C ALA A 65 5.79 -2.91 -9.06
N VAL A 66 4.80 -2.95 -8.17
CA VAL A 66 4.90 -2.63 -6.75
C VAL A 66 4.20 -3.72 -5.94
N PHE A 67 4.83 -4.11 -4.85
CA PHE A 67 4.30 -5.00 -3.83
C PHE A 67 4.30 -4.27 -2.49
N ASP A 68 3.25 -4.44 -1.70
CA ASP A 68 3.23 -4.02 -0.30
C ASP A 68 3.21 -5.27 0.58
N HIS A 69 4.35 -5.60 1.19
CA HIS A 69 4.46 -6.73 2.13
C HIS A 69 4.01 -6.29 3.52
N PHE A 70 3.09 -7.03 4.13
CA PHE A 70 2.55 -6.66 5.44
C PHE A 70 3.18 -7.45 6.57
N LYS A 71 3.36 -6.81 7.73
CA LYS A 71 3.72 -7.46 8.99
C LYS A 71 2.78 -6.98 10.07
N ARG A 72 2.23 -7.93 10.82
CA ARG A 72 1.37 -7.62 11.96
C ARG A 72 2.20 -7.04 13.09
N LEU A 73 1.81 -5.87 13.60
CA LEU A 73 2.39 -5.28 14.81
C LEU A 73 1.55 -5.62 16.04
N ASP A 74 0.22 -5.54 15.91
CA ASP A 74 -0.74 -5.90 16.95
C ASP A 74 -2.07 -6.35 16.33
N ASP A 75 -3.18 -6.35 17.08
CA ASP A 75 -4.49 -6.82 16.60
C ASP A 75 -5.13 -5.91 15.55
N ASN A 76 -4.77 -4.62 15.55
CA ASN A 76 -5.37 -3.60 14.68
C ASN A 76 -4.35 -2.89 13.77
N THR A 77 -3.05 -3.12 13.96
CA THR A 77 -1.99 -2.42 13.23
C THR A 77 -1.16 -3.35 12.36
N LEU A 78 -1.01 -2.97 11.10
CA LEU A 78 -0.07 -3.58 10.15
C LEU A 78 1.02 -2.58 9.79
N MET A 79 2.26 -3.05 9.72
CA MET A 79 3.33 -2.38 9.00
C MET A 79 3.36 -2.87 7.55
N GLY A 80 3.45 -1.97 6.59
CA GLY A 80 3.68 -2.27 5.19
C GLY A 80 5.10 -1.89 4.76
N ILE A 81 5.71 -2.72 3.91
CA ILE A 81 7.00 -2.46 3.27
C ILE A 81 6.78 -2.50 1.77
N MET A 82 7.07 -1.39 1.07
CA MET A 82 6.97 -1.36 -0.39
C MET A 82 8.19 -2.04 -1.01
N ASN A 83 7.96 -2.92 -1.99
CA ASN A 83 8.97 -3.59 -2.79
C ASN A 83 8.65 -3.44 -4.28
N GLY A 84 9.67 -3.33 -5.12
CA GLY A 84 9.51 -3.01 -6.53
C GLY A 84 10.74 -2.32 -7.09
N ARG A 85 10.57 -1.62 -8.22
CA ARG A 85 11.68 -0.86 -8.83
C ARG A 85 12.13 0.28 -7.92
N PRO A 86 13.46 0.51 -7.76
CA PRO A 86 14.00 1.52 -6.85
C PRO A 86 13.35 2.91 -6.93
N GLU A 87 13.04 3.37 -8.14
CA GLU A 87 12.49 4.69 -8.41
C GLU A 87 11.04 4.84 -7.89
N LEU A 88 10.36 3.73 -7.63
CA LEU A 88 8.97 3.69 -7.18
C LEU A 88 8.83 3.48 -5.68
N VAL A 89 9.78 2.77 -5.05
CA VAL A 89 9.61 2.24 -3.69
C VAL A 89 10.71 2.64 -2.71
N LEU A 90 11.79 3.29 -3.18
CA LEU A 90 12.84 3.77 -2.31
C LEU A 90 12.73 5.28 -2.07
N ALA A 91 12.95 5.69 -0.83
CA ALA A 91 13.08 7.08 -0.42
C ALA A 91 14.50 7.31 0.10
N GLY A 92 15.35 7.95 -0.70
CA GLY A 92 16.75 8.19 -0.33
C GLY A 92 17.60 6.90 -0.26
N GLY A 93 17.24 5.88 -1.05
CA GLY A 93 17.94 4.59 -1.08
C GLY A 93 17.41 3.54 -0.09
N GLU A 94 16.50 3.95 0.81
CA GLU A 94 15.89 3.06 1.80
C GLU A 94 14.48 2.65 1.39
N PHE A 95 14.06 1.44 1.79
CA PHE A 95 12.70 0.95 1.56
C PHE A 95 11.67 1.88 2.20
N PHE A 96 10.54 2.08 1.52
CA PHE A 96 9.42 2.80 2.09
C PHE A 96 8.62 1.89 3.05
N TYR A 97 8.35 2.43 4.24
CA TYR A 97 7.52 1.79 5.27
C TYR A 97 6.30 2.65 5.55
N PHE A 98 5.17 2.01 5.82
CA PHE A 98 3.94 2.67 6.26
C PHE A 98 3.22 1.84 7.32
N LEU A 99 2.25 2.46 7.98
CA LEU A 99 1.36 1.79 8.93
C LEU A 99 -0.06 1.84 8.41
N LEU A 100 -0.83 0.80 8.71
CA LEU A 100 -2.27 0.74 8.52
C LEU A 100 -2.90 0.39 9.86
N GLU A 101 -3.82 1.23 10.30
CA GLU A 101 -4.68 0.96 11.45
C GLU A 101 -6.07 0.58 10.96
N ARG A 102 -6.66 -0.45 11.56
CA ARG A 102 -8.03 -0.87 11.27
C ARG A 102 -9.02 0.18 11.79
N VAL A 103 -9.94 0.59 10.93
CA VAL A 103 -11.06 1.51 11.23
C VAL A 103 -12.41 0.85 11.02
#